data_AF-A0A1L9T6G5-F1
#
_entry.id   AF-A0A1L9T6G5-F1
#
_cell.length_a   1.000
_cell.length_b   1.000
_cell.length_c   1.000
_cell.angle_alpha   90.00
_cell.angle_beta   90.00
_cell.angle_gamma   90.00
#
_symmetry.space_group_name_H-M   'P 1'
#
loop_
_entity.id
_entity.type
_entity.pdbx_description
1 polymer ?
#
loop_
_entity_poly.entity_id
_entity_poly.type
_entity_poly.pdbx_seq_one_letter_code
_entity_poly.pdbx_strand_id
1 'polypeptide(L)'
;MKTTAIFTSMLAALTPAVVGQVQVQSFGSLGTEQITIYSHSEGVNRIFSTTAPTTCENSPFGGPVNATTIEITERKVPIKCTFYTGHECSGQNYTLGAGKHDLEKRPLLVDSFKCAQNGTTTNN
;
A
#
# COMPACT_ATOMS: atom_id res chain seq x y z
N MET A 1 28.73 4.53 -62.09
CA MET A 1 28.52 4.60 -60.63
C MET A 1 27.06 4.93 -60.35
N LYS A 2 26.36 4.07 -59.59
CA LYS A 2 25.19 4.35 -58.72
C LYS A 2 24.51 2.99 -58.40
N THR A 3 25.10 2.21 -57.50
CA THR A 3 24.76 2.06 -56.06
C THR A 3 23.34 1.54 -55.82
N THR A 4 23.27 0.21 -55.68
CA THR A 4 22.17 -0.60 -55.18
C THR A 4 21.88 -0.27 -53.71
N ALA A 5 20.62 -0.01 -53.35
CA ALA A 5 20.20 0.13 -51.96
C ALA A 5 19.51 -1.17 -51.50
N ILE A 6 20.09 -1.80 -50.49
CA ILE A 6 19.61 -3.00 -49.81
C ILE A 6 18.55 -2.56 -48.81
N PHE A 7 17.34 -3.12 -48.90
CA PHE A 7 16.32 -3.01 -47.85
C PHE A 7 16.61 -4.07 -46.79
N THR A 8 17.09 -3.65 -45.63
CA THR A 8 17.23 -4.50 -44.44
C THR A 8 15.97 -4.40 -43.56
N SER A 9 15.37 -5.56 -43.36
CA SER A 9 14.20 -5.80 -42.51
C SER A 9 14.50 -5.49 -41.04
N MET A 10 13.80 -4.53 -40.45
CA MET A 10 13.73 -4.40 -38.99
C MET A 10 12.54 -5.23 -38.49
N LEU A 11 12.82 -6.44 -37.98
CA LEU A 11 11.88 -7.17 -37.14
C LEU A 11 11.96 -6.59 -35.72
N ALA A 12 10.84 -6.01 -35.27
CA ALA A 12 10.67 -5.50 -33.92
C ALA A 12 10.79 -6.63 -32.90
N ALA A 13 11.68 -6.45 -31.90
CA ALA A 13 11.77 -7.33 -30.76
C ALA A 13 10.56 -7.09 -29.83
N LEU A 14 9.66 -8.06 -29.78
CA LEU A 14 8.60 -8.13 -28.77
C LEU A 14 9.26 -8.52 -27.44
N THR A 15 9.55 -7.51 -26.61
CA THR A 15 9.90 -7.75 -25.21
C THR A 15 8.63 -8.14 -24.44
N PRO A 16 8.70 -9.11 -23.52
CA PRO A 16 7.53 -9.56 -22.77
C PRO A 16 6.99 -8.41 -21.93
N ALA A 17 5.67 -8.20 -21.99
CA ALA A 17 4.95 -7.34 -21.09
C ALA A 17 5.21 -7.83 -19.66
N VAL A 18 6.08 -7.11 -18.94
CA VAL A 18 6.12 -7.17 -17.49
C VAL A 18 4.71 -6.75 -17.05
N VAL A 19 3.95 -7.72 -16.52
CA VAL A 19 2.72 -7.43 -15.79
C VAL A 19 3.16 -6.53 -14.64
N GLY A 20 2.98 -5.22 -14.86
CA GLY A 20 3.33 -4.20 -13.91
C GLY A 20 2.54 -4.48 -12.65
N GLN A 21 3.24 -4.88 -11.58
CA GLN A 21 2.78 -4.54 -10.25
C GLN A 21 2.52 -3.04 -10.30
N VAL A 22 1.27 -2.64 -10.05
CA VAL A 22 0.90 -1.23 -9.93
C VAL A 22 1.78 -0.67 -8.82
N GLN A 23 2.86 0.00 -9.21
CA GLN A 23 3.71 0.72 -8.29
C GLN A 23 2.93 1.97 -7.92
N VAL A 24 2.08 1.84 -6.90
CA VAL A 24 1.37 2.95 -6.29
C VAL A 24 2.45 3.91 -5.81
N GLN A 25 2.62 5.03 -6.51
CA GLN A 25 3.58 6.06 -6.16
C GLN A 25 3.10 6.73 -4.87
N SER A 26 3.59 6.23 -3.73
CA SER A 26 3.38 6.80 -2.41
C SER A 26 4.11 8.15 -2.32
N PHE A 27 3.37 9.25 -2.38
CA PHE A 27 3.93 10.60 -2.19
C PHE A 27 3.90 10.93 -0.69
N GLY A 28 5.02 10.65 -0.01
CA GLY A 28 5.22 10.90 1.42
C GLY A 28 5.15 9.62 2.23
N SER A 29 6.30 9.10 2.64
CA SER A 29 6.44 7.86 3.42
C SER A 29 7.37 8.10 4.61
N LEU A 30 7.10 7.42 5.73
CA LEU A 30 7.92 7.52 6.95
C LEU A 30 9.30 6.85 6.81
N GLY A 31 9.58 6.15 5.70
CA GLY A 31 10.86 5.52 5.43
C GLY A 31 10.77 3.99 5.40
N THR A 32 11.51 3.31 6.28
CA THR A 32 11.67 1.83 6.28
C THR A 32 10.54 1.07 6.96
N GLU A 33 9.56 1.79 7.51
CA GLU A 33 8.39 1.27 8.19
C GLU A 33 7.42 0.69 7.17
N GLN A 34 6.84 -0.46 7.51
CA GLN A 34 5.95 -1.19 6.61
C GLN A 34 4.60 -1.42 7.26
N ILE A 35 3.57 -1.47 6.43
CA ILE A 35 2.24 -1.91 6.81
C ILE A 35 1.89 -3.06 5.87
N THR A 36 1.35 -4.12 6.45
CA THR A 36 0.73 -5.20 5.70
C THR A 36 -0.71 -5.36 6.16
N ILE A 37 -1.63 -5.29 5.21
CA ILE A 37 -3.06 -5.50 5.42
C ILE A 37 -3.42 -6.85 4.79
N TYR A 38 -3.93 -7.75 5.62
CA TYR A 38 -4.50 -9.02 5.21
C TYR A 38 -6.02 -8.91 5.25
N SER A 39 -6.66 -9.24 4.14
CA SER A 39 -8.11 -9.31 4.02
C SER A 39 -8.48 -10.70 3.52
N HIS A 40 -9.44 -11.32 4.19
CA HIS A 40 -10.04 -12.58 3.74
C HIS A 40 -11.50 -12.32 3.42
N SER A 41 -11.87 -12.40 2.14
CA SER A 41 -13.26 -12.24 1.69
C SER A 41 -13.59 -13.37 0.73
N GLU A 42 -14.69 -14.07 0.99
CA GLU A 42 -15.25 -15.11 0.10
C GLU A 42 -14.24 -16.21 -0.31
N GLY A 43 -13.33 -16.59 0.60
CA GLY A 43 -12.30 -17.60 0.31
C GLY A 43 -11.08 -17.07 -0.48
N VAL A 44 -11.05 -15.78 -0.79
CA VAL A 44 -9.92 -15.12 -1.44
C VAL A 44 -9.10 -14.38 -0.39
N ASN A 45 -7.84 -14.79 -0.25
CA ASN A 45 -6.85 -14.09 0.56
C ASN A 45 -6.23 -12.95 -0.26
N ARG A 46 -6.42 -11.71 0.20
CA ARG A 46 -5.81 -10.52 -0.37
C ARG A 46 -4.78 -9.97 0.63
N ILE A 47 -3.59 -9.68 0.12
CA ILE A 47 -2.50 -9.12 0.91
C ILE A 47 -2.04 -7.86 0.21
N PHE A 48 -1.94 -6.78 0.96
CA PHE A 48 -1.33 -5.54 0.49
C PHE A 48 -0.26 -5.10 1.47
N SER A 49 0.93 -4.83 0.96
CA SER A 49 2.04 -4.30 1.73
C SER A 49 2.52 -2.99 1.11
N THR A 50 2.71 -1.98 1.93
CA THR A 50 3.26 -0.68 1.54
C THR A 50 4.19 -0.14 2.62
N THR A 51 4.98 0.87 2.27
CA THR A 51 5.67 1.67 3.28
C THR A 51 4.66 2.54 4.01
N ALA A 52 4.86 2.80 5.30
CA ALA A 52 3.90 3.56 6.10
C ALA A 52 3.71 4.99 5.54
N PRO A 53 2.58 5.31 4.89
CA PRO A 53 2.43 6.58 4.19
C PRO A 53 2.14 7.70 5.19
N THR A 54 2.72 8.89 5.00
CA THR A 54 2.42 10.07 5.82
C THR A 54 1.21 10.84 5.31
N THR A 55 0.88 10.66 4.03
CA THR A 55 -0.31 11.19 3.39
C THR A 55 -1.40 10.13 3.32
N CYS A 56 -2.60 10.54 2.96
CA CYS A 56 -3.70 9.60 2.82
C CYS A 56 -3.52 8.72 1.59
N GLU A 57 -3.53 7.40 1.79
CA GLU A 57 -3.55 6.43 0.71
C GLU A 57 -4.86 5.65 0.70
N ASN A 58 -5.41 5.48 -0.50
CA ASN A 58 -6.56 4.62 -0.70
C ASN A 58 -6.12 3.16 -0.84
N SER A 59 -7.00 2.26 -0.40
CA SER A 59 -6.89 0.82 -0.58
C SER A 59 -6.66 0.51 -2.06
N PRO A 60 -5.67 -0.35 -2.40
CA PRO A 60 -5.42 -0.76 -3.78
C PRO A 60 -6.51 -1.67 -4.34
N PHE A 61 -7.49 -2.06 -3.52
CA PHE A 61 -8.50 -3.06 -3.86
C PHE A 61 -9.72 -2.46 -4.59
N GLY A 62 -9.71 -1.15 -4.89
CA GLY A 62 -10.78 -0.46 -5.59
C GLY A 62 -12.01 -0.18 -4.72
N GLY A 63 -11.87 -0.26 -3.39
CA GLY A 63 -12.89 0.02 -2.41
C GLY A 63 -12.56 -0.54 -1.01
N PRO A 64 -13.52 -0.41 -0.07
CA PRO A 64 -13.36 -0.89 1.30
C PRO A 64 -13.14 -2.41 1.36
N VAL A 65 -12.20 -2.84 2.21
CA VAL A 65 -11.95 -4.26 2.49
C VAL A 65 -12.08 -4.58 3.96
N ASN A 66 -12.51 -5.81 4.25
CA ASN A 66 -12.56 -6.36 5.60
C ASN A 66 -11.18 -6.89 5.98
N ALA A 67 -10.36 -6.05 6.61
CA ALA A 67 -9.06 -6.42 7.11
C ALA A 67 -9.21 -7.36 8.32
N THR A 68 -8.72 -8.59 8.18
CA THR A 68 -8.72 -9.64 9.20
C THR A 68 -7.40 -9.67 9.98
N THR A 69 -6.32 -9.13 9.41
CA THR A 69 -5.09 -8.88 10.13
C THR A 69 -4.45 -7.62 9.59
N ILE A 70 -3.91 -6.80 10.48
CA ILE A 70 -3.09 -5.64 10.14
C ILE A 70 -1.78 -5.77 10.89
N GLU A 71 -0.67 -5.77 10.16
CA GLU A 71 0.67 -5.77 10.73
C GLU A 71 1.36 -4.45 10.41
N ILE A 72 1.84 -3.77 11.45
CA ILE A 72 2.56 -2.50 11.33
C ILE A 72 3.97 -2.73 11.87
N THR A 73 4.95 -2.77 10.98
CA THR A 73 6.34 -3.02 11.31
C THR A 73 7.07 -1.70 11.54
N GLU A 74 7.40 -1.46 12.81
CA GLU A 74 8.26 -0.38 13.25
C GLU A 74 9.73 -0.83 13.21
N ARG A 75 10.63 0.03 12.71
CA ARG A 75 12.08 -0.24 12.69
C ARG A 75 12.91 0.78 13.44
N LYS A 76 12.61 2.07 13.33
CA LYS A 76 13.44 3.14 13.91
C LYS A 76 12.66 4.16 14.71
N VAL A 77 11.43 4.45 14.30
CA VAL A 77 10.60 5.48 14.93
C VAL A 77 9.25 4.91 15.33
N PRO A 78 8.73 5.26 16.51
CA PRO A 78 7.37 4.93 16.90
C PRO A 78 6.40 5.42 15.84
N ILE A 79 5.55 4.52 15.33
CA ILE A 79 4.51 4.89 14.36
C ILE A 79 3.13 4.44 14.82
N LYS A 80 2.13 5.22 14.41
CA LYS A 80 0.72 4.87 14.49
C LYS A 80 0.09 5.09 13.13
N CYS A 81 -0.75 4.14 12.72
CA CYS A 81 -1.50 4.20 11.48
C CYS A 81 -2.99 4.33 11.80
N THR A 82 -3.66 5.26 11.12
CA THR A 82 -5.10 5.46 11.20
C THR A 82 -5.74 4.96 9.92
N PHE A 83 -6.69 4.06 10.09
CA PHE A 83 -7.46 3.42 9.03
C PHE A 83 -8.86 4.02 9.00
N TYR A 84 -9.40 4.21 7.81
CA TYR A 84 -10.67 4.88 7.57
C TYR A 84 -11.60 3.98 6.76
N THR A 85 -12.89 4.04 7.05
CA THR A 85 -13.91 3.26 6.34
C THR A 85 -14.22 3.77 4.93
N GLY A 86 -13.87 5.02 4.63
CA GLY A 86 -14.14 5.66 3.34
C GLY A 86 -12.88 6.18 2.64
N HIS A 87 -13.04 6.52 1.37
CA HIS A 87 -12.00 7.07 0.51
C HIS A 87 -11.43 8.38 1.05
N GLU A 88 -10.18 8.70 0.72
CA GLU A 88 -9.51 9.96 1.07
C GLU A 88 -9.54 10.29 2.58
N CYS A 89 -9.40 9.25 3.41
CA CYS A 89 -9.34 9.35 4.86
C CYS A 89 -10.62 9.97 5.47
N SER A 90 -11.78 9.54 4.94
CA SER A 90 -13.10 9.97 5.39
C SER A 90 -13.86 8.88 6.16
N GLY A 91 -14.92 9.28 6.86
CA GLY A 91 -15.78 8.36 7.61
C GLY A 91 -15.23 7.98 8.98
N GLN A 92 -15.60 6.79 9.46
CA GLN A 92 -15.15 6.30 10.76
C GLN A 92 -13.67 5.94 10.68
N ASN A 93 -12.95 6.12 11.77
CA ASN A 93 -11.53 5.83 11.82
C ASN A 93 -11.12 5.00 13.04
N TYR A 94 -10.02 4.28 12.89
CA TYR A 94 -9.41 3.44 13.91
C TYR A 94 -7.90 3.58 13.84
N THR A 95 -7.26 3.88 14.97
CA THR A 95 -5.81 4.04 15.05
C THR A 95 -5.16 2.84 15.73
N LEU A 96 -4.16 2.26 15.06
CA LEU A 96 -3.36 1.15 15.57
C LEU A 96 -1.90 1.57 15.68
N GLY A 97 -1.22 1.12 16.73
CA GLY A 97 0.24 1.24 16.84
C GLY A 97 0.97 0.11 16.12
N ALA A 98 2.29 0.13 16.17
CA ALA A 98 3.12 -0.98 15.71
C ALA A 98 2.71 -2.33 16.32
N GLY A 99 2.93 -3.41 15.58
CA GLY A 99 2.60 -4.78 15.96
C GLY A 99 1.59 -5.44 15.03
N LYS A 100 1.30 -6.72 15.33
CA LYS A 100 0.31 -7.52 14.63
C LYS A 100 -1.03 -7.44 15.35
N HIS A 101 -2.06 -7.03 14.64
CA HIS A 101 -3.43 -6.90 15.12
C HIS A 101 -4.30 -7.95 14.44
N ASP A 102 -4.75 -8.93 15.23
CA ASP A 102 -5.67 -9.98 14.78
C ASP A 102 -7.11 -9.49 14.92
N LEU A 103 -7.82 -9.46 13.80
CA LEU A 103 -9.16 -8.91 13.63
C LEU A 103 -10.11 -9.97 13.05
N GLU A 104 -9.77 -11.26 13.06
CA GLU A 104 -10.60 -12.32 12.44
C GLU A 104 -12.04 -12.33 12.99
N LYS A 105 -12.20 -12.12 14.30
CA LYS A 105 -13.53 -12.11 14.94
C LYS A 105 -14.31 -10.83 14.71
N ARG A 106 -13.63 -9.73 14.40
CA ARG A 106 -14.21 -8.40 14.17
C ARG A 106 -13.37 -7.67 13.12
N PRO A 107 -13.55 -7.99 11.83
CA PRO A 107 -12.77 -7.40 10.76
C PRO A 107 -12.93 -5.89 10.75
N LEU A 108 -11.84 -5.19 10.49
CA LEU A 108 -11.86 -3.74 10.33
C LEU A 108 -12.14 -3.40 8.87
N LEU A 109 -13.16 -2.59 8.63
CA LEU A 109 -13.44 -2.09 7.29
C LEU A 109 -12.45 -0.96 6.95
N VAL A 110 -11.62 -1.17 5.93
CA VAL A 110 -10.54 -0.26 5.54
C VAL A 110 -10.66 0.10 4.05
N ASP A 111 -10.83 1.38 3.75
CA ASP A 111 -10.81 1.92 2.39
C ASP A 111 -9.66 2.91 2.18
N SER A 112 -9.18 3.56 3.23
CA SER A 112 -7.98 4.39 3.16
C SER A 112 -7.25 4.43 4.49
N PHE A 113 -5.97 4.81 4.48
CA PHE A 113 -5.13 4.84 5.67
C PHE A 113 -4.00 5.86 5.54
N LYS A 114 -3.51 6.33 6.68
CA LYS A 114 -2.29 7.15 6.80
C LYS A 114 -1.61 6.89 8.13
N CYS A 115 -0.33 7.16 8.20
CA CYS A 115 0.48 6.99 9.39
C CYS A 115 1.18 8.26 9.78
N ALA A 116 1.49 8.34 11.06
CA ALA A 116 2.27 9.41 11.64
C ALA A 116 3.28 8.82 12.60
N GLN A 117 4.38 9.55 12.79
CA GLN A 117 5.25 9.27 13.92
C GLN A 117 4.45 9.49 15.21
N ASN A 118 4.50 8.52 16.10
CA ASN A 118 3.93 8.61 17.43
C ASN A 118 4.89 9.41 18.31
N GLY A 119 4.95 10.72 18.06
CA GLY A 119 5.73 11.63 18.88
C GLY A 119 5.08 11.76 20.26
N THR A 120 5.73 11.23 21.29
CA THR A 120 5.59 11.83 22.63
C THR A 120 6.18 13.23 22.53
N THR A 121 5.33 14.25 22.42
CA THR A 121 5.72 15.62 22.73
C THR A 121 5.95 15.67 24.24
N THR A 122 7.16 15.34 24.68
CA THR A 122 7.61 15.66 26.04
C THR A 122 7.87 17.15 26.05
N ASN A 123 6.85 17.93 26.41
CA ASN A 123 7.08 19.33 26.80
C ASN A 123 7.79 19.29 28.16
N ASN A 124 9.06 19.71 28.18
CA ASN A 124 9.80 20.05 29.40
C ASN A 124 9.14 21.20 30.15
#